data_AF-A0A6L3MJ41-F1
#
_entry.id   AF-A0A6L3MJ41-F1
#
_cell.length_a   1.000
_cell.length_b   1.000
_cell.length_c   1.000
_cell.angle_alpha   90.00
_cell.angle_beta   90.00
_cell.angle_gamma   90.00
#
_symmetry.space_group_name_H-M   'P 1'
#
loop_
_entity.id
_entity.type
_entity.pdbx_description
1 polymer ?
#
loop_
_entity_poly.entity_id
_entity_poly.type
_entity_poly.pdbx_seq_one_letter_code
_entity_poly.pdbx_strand_id
1 'polypeptide(L)'
;MKRIKYLCLLLMAISFPTFANNVTATAENIQEIRLSLDSVWVVMGGILVFFMQAGFALVESGSVRSKNTVNVLMKNYMDACLGGLVFWLLGFGLMFGVNASGWIGTSHF
;
A
#
# COMPACT_ATOMS: atom_id res chain seq x y z
N MET A 1 47.16 9.20 38.92
CA MET A 1 46.68 8.17 37.96
C MET A 1 45.20 7.81 38.09
N LYS A 2 44.61 7.70 39.30
CA LYS A 2 43.19 7.31 39.46
C LYS A 2 42.20 8.32 38.84
N ARG A 3 42.42 9.63 39.00
CA ARG A 3 41.56 10.68 38.41
C ARG A 3 41.56 10.70 36.87
N ILE A 4 42.70 10.41 36.24
CA ILE A 4 42.80 10.23 34.78
C ILE A 4 42.01 9.00 34.31
N LYS A 5 42.03 7.88 35.06
CA LYS A 5 41.27 6.67 34.73
C LYS A 5 39.75 6.90 34.80
N TYR A 6 39.26 7.65 35.81
CA TYR A 6 37.85 8.01 35.91
C TYR A 6 37.41 8.97 34.79
N LEU A 7 38.29 9.89 34.36
CA LEU A 7 38.01 10.80 33.25
C LEU A 7 37.87 10.05 31.92
N CYS A 8 38.77 9.10 31.64
CA CYS A 8 38.66 8.23 30.44
C CYS A 8 37.42 7.32 30.49
N LEU A 9 37.04 6.80 31.67
CA LEU A 9 35.84 5.98 31.84
C LEU A 9 34.55 6.79 31.58
N LEU A 10 34.52 8.04 32.04
CA LEU A 10 33.39 8.96 31.83
C LEU A 10 33.29 9.42 30.36
N LEU A 11 34.42 9.65 29.69
CA LEU A 11 34.48 9.94 28.25
C LEU A 11 34.01 8.75 27.40
N MET A 12 34.38 7.51 27.76
CA MET A 12 33.85 6.32 27.08
C MET A 12 32.33 6.19 27.26
N ALA A 13 31.81 6.43 28.47
CA ALA A 13 30.37 6.31 28.76
C ALA A 13 29.48 7.30 27.99
N ILE A 14 30.01 8.45 27.55
CA ILE A 14 29.30 9.44 26.73
C ILE A 14 29.36 9.10 25.23
N SER A 15 30.43 8.43 24.79
CA SER A 15 30.59 7.99 23.40
C SER A 15 29.73 6.78 23.03
N PHE A 16 29.45 5.86 23.97
CA PHE A 16 28.57 4.70 23.76
C PHE A 16 27.12 5.04 23.33
N PRO A 17 26.38 5.97 23.98
CA PRO A 17 25.05 6.36 23.54
C PRO A 17 25.07 7.16 22.22
N THR A 18 26.16 7.88 21.92
CA THR A 18 26.30 8.63 20.67
C THR A 18 26.42 7.67 19.48
N PHE A 19 27.10 6.52 19.62
CA PHE A 19 27.17 5.50 18.57
C PHE A 19 25.83 4.74 18.40
N ALA A 20 25.11 4.49 19.50
CA ALA A 20 23.78 3.86 19.46
C ALA A 20 22.74 4.73 18.72
N ASN A 21 22.76 6.05 18.94
CA ASN A 21 21.86 6.99 18.27
C ASN A 21 22.05 7.05 16.75
N ASN A 22 23.28 6.85 16.26
CA ASN A 22 23.57 6.83 14.83
C ASN A 22 23.08 5.54 14.15
N VAL A 23 23.09 4.41 14.86
CA VAL A 23 22.59 3.12 14.35
C VAL A 23 21.05 3.08 14.33
N THR A 24 20.37 3.64 15.33
CA THR A 24 18.90 3.76 15.32
C THR A 24 18.42 4.75 14.27
N ALA A 25 19.08 5.91 14.14
CA ALA A 25 18.74 6.88 13.10
C ALA A 25 18.90 6.28 11.68
N THR A 26 19.98 5.53 11.42
CA THR A 26 20.16 4.87 10.11
C THR A 26 19.17 3.73 9.89
N ALA A 27 18.78 2.98 10.92
CA ALA A 27 17.75 1.94 10.82
C ALA A 27 16.36 2.50 10.51
N GLU A 28 15.97 3.61 11.13
CA GLU A 28 14.69 4.31 10.86
C GLU A 28 14.66 4.84 9.41
N ASN A 29 15.73 5.48 8.94
CA ASN A 29 15.84 5.95 7.55
C ASN A 29 15.69 4.81 6.54
N ILE A 30 16.29 3.63 6.81
CA ILE A 30 16.14 2.46 5.92
C ILE A 30 14.70 1.95 5.94
N GLN A 31 14.01 2.00 7.08
CA GLN A 31 12.63 1.56 7.20
C GLN A 31 11.65 2.48 6.47
N GLU A 32 11.84 3.80 6.55
CA GLU A 32 11.03 4.78 5.81
C GLU A 32 11.19 4.64 4.28
N ILE A 33 12.43 4.43 3.82
CA ILE A 33 12.70 4.17 2.40
C ILE A 33 12.00 2.89 1.93
N ARG A 34 12.03 1.82 2.74
CA ARG A 34 11.35 0.57 2.42
C ARG A 34 9.83 0.76 2.33
N LEU A 35 9.21 1.39 3.32
CA LEU A 35 7.77 1.67 3.31
C LEU A 35 7.36 2.51 2.09
N SER A 36 8.18 3.49 1.72
CA SER A 36 7.94 4.33 0.55
C SER A 36 8.01 3.51 -0.75
N LEU A 37 9.02 2.64 -0.89
CA LEU A 37 9.17 1.76 -2.05
C LEU A 37 8.05 0.72 -2.15
N ASP A 38 7.68 0.09 -1.04
CA ASP A 38 6.58 -0.87 -0.99
C ASP A 38 5.24 -0.22 -1.34
N SER A 39 5.01 1.01 -0.87
CA SER A 39 3.80 1.78 -1.20
C SER A 39 3.74 2.10 -2.70
N VAL A 40 4.85 2.55 -3.29
CA VAL A 40 4.94 2.80 -4.74
C VAL A 40 4.70 1.52 -5.52
N TRP A 41 5.29 0.39 -5.09
CA TRP A 41 5.10 -0.91 -5.72
C TRP A 41 3.63 -1.34 -5.73
N VAL A 42 2.93 -1.22 -4.59
CA VAL A 42 1.52 -1.57 -4.47
C VAL A 42 0.64 -0.66 -5.33
N VAL A 43 0.90 0.65 -5.34
CA VAL A 43 0.13 1.60 -6.18
C VAL A 43 0.36 1.34 -7.67
N MET A 44 1.61 1.06 -8.07
CA MET A 44 1.93 0.65 -9.45
C MET A 44 1.21 -0.64 -9.83
N GLY A 45 1.19 -1.64 -8.95
CA GLY A 45 0.39 -2.85 -9.12
C GLY A 45 -1.11 -2.56 -9.30
N GLY A 46 -1.65 -1.65 -8.50
CA GLY A 46 -3.04 -1.19 -8.61
C GLY A 46 -3.36 -0.56 -9.97
N ILE A 47 -2.45 0.26 -10.52
CA ILE A 47 -2.61 0.87 -11.86
C ILE A 47 -2.63 -0.21 -12.95
N LEU A 48 -1.74 -1.22 -12.87
CA LEU A 48 -1.72 -2.33 -13.84
C LEU A 48 -3.01 -3.14 -13.80
N VAL A 49 -3.58 -3.38 -12.61
CA VAL A 49 -4.86 -4.08 -12.45
C VAL A 49 -6.01 -3.23 -12.99
N PHE A 50 -6.01 -1.91 -12.78
CA PHE A 50 -7.03 -1.03 -13.36
C PHE A 50 -7.03 -1.09 -14.89
N PHE A 51 -5.86 -1.20 -15.51
CA PHE A 51 -5.72 -1.40 -16.96
C PHE A 51 -6.34 -2.72 -17.47
N MET A 52 -6.56 -3.73 -16.62
CA MET A 52 -7.26 -4.96 -17.02
C MET A 52 -8.71 -4.68 -17.43
N GLN A 53 -9.38 -3.69 -16.82
CA GLN A 53 -10.75 -3.33 -17.19
C GLN A 53 -10.84 -2.82 -18.63
N ALA A 54 -9.88 -1.97 -19.03
CA ALA A 54 -9.75 -1.53 -20.42
C ALA A 54 -9.42 -2.69 -21.37
N GLY A 55 -8.60 -3.64 -20.92
CA GLY A 55 -8.31 -4.87 -21.66
C GLY A 55 -9.54 -5.73 -21.92
N PHE A 56 -10.38 -5.96 -20.90
CA PHE A 56 -11.63 -6.69 -21.04
C PHE A 56 -12.62 -5.97 -21.96
N ALA A 57 -12.74 -4.65 -21.83
CA ALA A 57 -13.59 -3.84 -22.72
C ALA A 57 -13.21 -4.02 -24.20
N LEU A 58 -11.91 -4.06 -24.52
CA LEU A 58 -11.41 -4.28 -25.88
C LEU A 58 -11.72 -5.68 -26.40
N VAL A 59 -11.49 -6.73 -25.59
CA VAL A 59 -11.75 -8.12 -25.98
C VAL A 59 -13.24 -8.41 -26.16
N GLU A 60 -14.09 -7.95 -25.24
CA GLU A 60 -15.54 -8.15 -25.31
C GLU A 60 -16.17 -7.37 -26.47
N SER A 61 -15.76 -6.11 -26.66
CA SER A 61 -16.29 -5.26 -27.72
C SER A 61 -15.81 -5.70 -29.12
N GLY A 62 -14.60 -6.28 -29.21
CA GLY A 62 -14.04 -6.88 -30.44
C GLY A 62 -14.62 -8.24 -30.80
N SER A 63 -15.14 -9.00 -29.83
CA SER A 63 -15.74 -10.32 -30.04
C SER A 63 -17.23 -10.26 -30.45
N VAL A 64 -17.86 -9.09 -30.35
CA VAL A 64 -19.26 -8.88 -30.73
C VAL A 64 -19.39 -8.22 -32.11
N ARG A 65 -20.55 -8.41 -32.73
CA ARG A 65 -20.89 -7.75 -34.00
C ARG A 65 -20.81 -6.23 -33.84
N SER A 66 -20.21 -5.55 -34.82
CA SER A 66 -19.98 -4.09 -34.85
C SER A 66 -21.20 -3.25 -34.45
N LYS A 67 -22.41 -3.67 -34.83
CA LYS A 67 -23.67 -2.98 -34.46
C LYS A 67 -23.96 -2.93 -32.95
N ASN A 68 -23.36 -3.81 -32.15
CA ASN A 68 -23.62 -3.93 -30.70
C ASN A 68 -22.37 -3.62 -29.84
N THR A 69 -21.23 -3.33 -30.47
CA THR A 69 -19.95 -3.01 -29.81
C THR A 69 -20.09 -1.86 -28.81
N VAL A 70 -20.82 -0.79 -29.17
CA VAL A 70 -21.02 0.38 -28.28
C VAL A 70 -21.80 0.02 -27.02
N ASN A 71 -22.82 -0.84 -27.14
CA ASN A 71 -23.65 -1.25 -26.01
C ASN A 71 -22.88 -2.15 -25.03
N VAL A 72 -21.96 -2.99 -25.54
CA VAL A 72 -21.08 -3.81 -24.69
C VAL A 72 -20.03 -2.94 -24.00
N LEU A 73 -19.41 -2.02 -24.74
CA LEU A 73 -18.40 -1.11 -24.19
C LEU A 73 -18.98 -0.22 -23.07
N MET A 74 -20.21 0.28 -23.22
CA MET A 74 -20.86 1.07 -22.17
C MET A 74 -21.15 0.30 -20.89
N LYS A 75 -21.45 -1.01 -20.98
CA LYS A 75 -21.62 -1.85 -19.79
C LYS A 75 -20.30 -2.06 -19.06
N ASN A 76 -19.22 -2.31 -19.81
CA ASN A 76 -17.90 -2.52 -19.23
C ASN A 76 -17.36 -1.21 -18.60
N TYR A 77 -17.60 -0.06 -19.24
CA TYR A 77 -17.27 1.24 -18.65
C TYR A 77 -18.05 1.52 -17.36
N MET A 78 -19.35 1.23 -17.36
CA MET A 78 -20.19 1.42 -16.17
C MET A 78 -19.79 0.49 -15.02
N ASP A 79 -19.35 -0.74 -15.32
CA ASP A 79 -18.80 -1.66 -14.33
C ASP A 79 -17.51 -1.12 -13.70
N ALA A 80 -16.59 -0.56 -14.50
CA ALA A 80 -15.36 0.05 -13.98
C ALA A 80 -15.64 1.25 -13.04
N CYS A 81 -16.59 2.12 -13.39
CA CYS A 81 -16.94 3.29 -12.59
C CYS A 81 -17.72 2.93 -11.32
N LEU A 82 -18.80 2.14 -11.46
CA LEU A 82 -19.64 1.76 -10.32
C LEU A 82 -18.96 0.75 -9.41
N GLY A 83 -18.19 -0.19 -9.96
CA GLY A 83 -17.43 -1.17 -9.18
C GLY A 83 -16.44 -0.50 -8.23
N GLY A 84 -15.72 0.53 -8.68
CA GLY A 84 -14.83 1.32 -7.84
C GLY A 84 -15.58 2.08 -6.73
N LEU A 85 -16.70 2.72 -7.06
CA LEU A 85 -17.51 3.46 -6.09
C LEU A 85 -18.15 2.56 -5.03
N VAL A 86 -18.71 1.42 -5.44
CA VAL A 86 -19.31 0.44 -4.52
C VAL A 86 -18.23 -0.19 -3.63
N PHE A 87 -17.06 -0.47 -4.18
CA PHE A 87 -15.94 -0.98 -3.38
C PHE A 87 -15.46 0.05 -2.35
N TRP A 88 -15.41 1.33 -2.70
CA TRP A 88 -15.05 2.40 -1.76
C TRP A 88 -16.09 2.58 -0.64
N LEU A 89 -17.39 2.55 -0.97
CA LEU A 89 -18.46 2.78 0.00
C LEU A 89 -18.70 1.59 0.96
N LEU A 90 -18.62 0.36 0.45
CA LEU A 90 -19.01 -0.83 1.21
C LEU A 90 -17.96 -1.94 1.14
N GLY A 91 -17.30 -2.11 -0.01
CA GLY A 91 -16.37 -3.22 -0.24
C GLY A 91 -15.15 -3.21 0.68
N PHE A 92 -14.57 -2.03 0.94
CA PHE A 92 -13.40 -1.91 1.81
C PHE A 92 -13.74 -2.31 3.25
N GLY A 93 -14.85 -1.80 3.79
CA GLY A 93 -15.29 -2.14 5.15
C GLY A 93 -15.72 -3.60 5.31
N LEU A 94 -16.34 -4.19 4.29
CA LEU A 94 -16.70 -5.61 4.33
C LEU A 94 -15.47 -6.53 4.27
N MET A 95 -14.44 -6.16 3.49
CA MET A 95 -13.26 -7.01 3.25
C MET A 95 -12.15 -6.81 4.28
N PHE A 96 -11.87 -5.57 4.68
CA PHE A 96 -10.80 -5.22 5.61
C PHE A 96 -11.29 -4.68 6.95
N GLY A 97 -12.61 -4.68 7.20
CA GLY A 97 -13.20 -4.28 8.47
C GLY A 97 -12.83 -5.21 9.62
N VAL A 98 -12.92 -4.67 10.84
CA VAL A 98 -12.76 -5.44 12.08
C VAL A 98 -13.80 -6.54 12.11
N ASN A 99 -13.36 -7.77 12.36
CA ASN A 99 -14.18 -8.96 12.25
C ASN A 99 -13.95 -9.86 13.45
N ALA A 100 -14.97 -9.99 14.31
CA ALA A 100 -14.90 -10.87 15.48
C ALA A 100 -15.21 -12.34 15.14
N SER A 101 -15.90 -12.61 14.02
CA SER A 101 -16.38 -13.94 13.66
C SER A 101 -15.59 -14.60 12.52
N GLY A 102 -14.71 -13.86 11.82
CA GLY A 102 -13.92 -14.32 10.67
C GLY A 102 -14.64 -14.29 9.32
N TRP A 103 -15.94 -13.96 9.28
CA TRP A 103 -16.75 -14.00 8.05
C TRP A 103 -16.98 -12.63 7.39
N ILE A 104 -17.30 -11.59 8.17
CA ILE A 104 -17.65 -10.26 7.63
C ILE A 104 -17.01 -9.14 8.47
N GLY A 105 -16.33 -8.20 7.81
CA GLY A 105 -15.84 -6.96 8.44
C GLY A 105 -16.99 -6.01 8.77
N THR A 106 -16.99 -5.44 9.98
CA THR A 106 -18.07 -4.56 10.47
C THR A 106 -17.62 -3.12 10.72
N SER A 107 -16.45 -2.72 10.23
CA SER A 107 -15.89 -1.36 10.40
C SER A 107 -15.22 -0.88 9.12
N HIS A 108 -14.90 0.42 9.04
CA HIS A 108 -14.33 1.06 7.84
C HIS A 108 -15.30 1.15 6.64
N PHE A 109 -16.58 1.43 6.90
CA PHE A 109 -17.55 1.94 5.92
C PHE A 109 -17.56 3.47 5.93
#